data_AF-A0A3B9BWM5-F1
#
_entry.id   AF-A0A3B9BWM5-F1
#
_cell.length_a   1.000
_cell.length_b   1.000
_cell.length_c   1.000
_cell.angle_alpha   90.00
_cell.angle_beta   90.00
_cell.angle_gamma   90.00
#
_symmetry.space_group_name_H-M   'P 1'
#
loop_
_entity.id
_entity.type
_entity.pdbx_description
1 polymer ?
#
loop_
_entity_poly.entity_id
_entity_poly.type
_entity_poly.pdbx_seq_one_letter_code
_entity_poly.pdbx_strand_id
1 'polypeptide(L)'
;GWNAVHDQFAKLTKAENDARNKYRRSADTAYEEVSAVLEAMNDTPAFLGFEDEIMSLRILVESSDPKQTEAMVNDLAKRIGKLGGAGDVKKALGKARRKLKAKKPNLEAALKEFDNAIKAFEKGKKWRASSEDSVRSGLEQYLLAIKGTLGIRMQSELTREQALFMANCTSYHRDISLNF
;
A
#
# COMPACT_ATOMS: atom_id res chain seq x y z
N GLY A 1 -5.62 -15.20 -48.61
CA GLY A 1 -4.91 -13.98 -49.01
C GLY A 1 -4.30 -13.31 -47.78
N TRP A 2 -3.35 -12.40 -47.98
CA TRP A 2 -2.58 -11.74 -46.92
C TRP A 2 -3.45 -11.16 -45.78
N ASN A 3 -4.52 -10.44 -46.11
CA ASN A 3 -5.39 -9.79 -45.11
C ASN A 3 -5.97 -10.79 -44.09
N ALA A 4 -6.38 -11.99 -44.53
CA ALA A 4 -6.93 -12.99 -43.61
C ALA A 4 -5.86 -13.54 -42.64
N VAL A 5 -4.61 -13.69 -43.10
CA VAL A 5 -3.48 -14.13 -42.27
C VAL A 5 -3.12 -13.04 -41.26
N HIS A 6 -3.06 -11.79 -41.71
CA HIS A 6 -2.83 -10.64 -40.85
C HIS A 6 -3.92 -10.48 -39.78
N ASP A 7 -5.20 -10.58 -40.14
CA ASP A 7 -6.31 -10.46 -39.18
C ASP A 7 -6.30 -11.57 -38.14
N GLN A 8 -5.97 -12.80 -38.55
CA GLN A 8 -5.80 -13.93 -37.63
C GLN A 8 -4.61 -13.70 -36.69
N PHE A 9 -3.47 -13.24 -37.22
CA PHE A 9 -2.30 -12.89 -36.43
C PHE A 9 -2.63 -11.81 -35.40
N ALA A 10 -3.23 -10.69 -35.82
CA ALA A 10 -3.64 -9.59 -34.93
C ALA A 10 -4.58 -10.07 -33.80
N LYS A 11 -5.53 -10.95 -34.11
CA LYS A 11 -6.44 -11.55 -33.11
C LYS A 11 -5.67 -12.39 -32.08
N LEU A 12 -4.75 -13.24 -32.53
CA LEU A 12 -3.93 -14.09 -31.65
C LEU A 12 -2.99 -13.24 -30.78
N THR A 13 -2.28 -12.28 -31.37
CA THR A 13 -1.37 -11.37 -30.65
C THR A 13 -2.12 -10.53 -29.61
N LYS A 14 -3.33 -10.06 -29.92
CA LYS A 14 -4.17 -9.38 -28.94
C LYS A 14 -4.54 -10.30 -27.77
N ALA A 15 -5.01 -11.50 -28.05
CA ALA A 15 -5.38 -12.47 -27.02
C ALA A 15 -4.18 -12.86 -26.13
N GLU A 16 -3.00 -13.06 -26.73
CA GLU A 16 -1.75 -13.33 -26.01
C GLU A 16 -1.37 -12.15 -25.09
N ASN A 17 -1.39 -10.92 -25.62
CA ASN A 17 -1.07 -9.73 -24.83
C ASN A 17 -2.04 -9.54 -23.66
N ASP A 18 -3.34 -9.75 -23.87
CA ASP A 18 -4.35 -9.66 -22.81
C ASP A 18 -4.10 -10.72 -21.73
N ALA A 19 -3.85 -11.97 -22.12
CA ALA A 19 -3.52 -13.05 -21.19
C ALA A 19 -2.23 -12.77 -20.40
N ARG A 20 -1.18 -12.29 -21.08
CA ARG A 20 0.10 -11.93 -20.45
C ARG A 20 -0.07 -10.80 -19.44
N ASN A 21 -0.83 -9.76 -19.80
CA ASN A 21 -1.09 -8.63 -18.91
C ASN A 21 -1.92 -9.04 -17.70
N LYS A 22 -2.92 -9.91 -17.89
CA LYS A 22 -3.72 -10.47 -16.79
C LYS A 22 -2.84 -11.27 -15.83
N TYR A 23 -2.04 -12.20 -16.36
CA TYR A 23 -1.11 -12.98 -15.55
C TYR A 23 -0.16 -12.09 -14.74
N ARG A 24 0.45 -11.11 -15.41
CA ARG A 24 1.37 -10.14 -14.80
C ARG A 24 0.73 -9.38 -13.65
N ARG A 25 -0.47 -8.82 -13.85
CA ARG A 25 -1.18 -8.11 -12.79
C ARG A 25 -1.48 -9.02 -11.61
N SER A 26 -1.98 -10.24 -11.86
CA SER A 26 -2.27 -11.19 -10.79
C SER A 26 -1.02 -11.62 -10.01
N ALA A 27 0.11 -11.81 -10.70
CA ALA A 27 1.38 -12.16 -10.08
C ALA A 27 1.93 -11.00 -9.23
N ASP A 28 1.92 -9.77 -9.77
CA ASP A 28 2.34 -8.56 -9.06
C ASP A 28 1.46 -8.36 -7.81
N THR A 29 0.13 -8.43 -7.95
CA THR A 29 -0.82 -8.28 -6.82
C THR A 29 -0.60 -9.33 -5.73
N ALA A 30 -0.38 -10.60 -6.08
CA ALA A 30 -0.15 -11.66 -5.11
C ALA A 30 1.10 -11.40 -4.24
N TYR A 31 2.11 -10.72 -4.79
CA TYR A 31 3.29 -10.32 -4.05
C TYR A 31 3.05 -9.01 -3.27
N GLU A 32 2.57 -7.96 -3.94
CA GLU A 32 2.38 -6.61 -3.39
C GLU A 32 1.46 -6.58 -2.17
N GLU A 33 0.33 -7.28 -2.23
CA GLU A 33 -0.64 -7.26 -1.12
C GLU A 33 -0.04 -7.88 0.14
N VAL A 34 0.67 -9.00 0.00
CA VAL A 34 1.31 -9.68 1.14
C VAL A 34 2.50 -8.90 1.67
N SER A 35 3.33 -8.33 0.79
CA SER A 35 4.45 -7.48 1.21
C SER A 35 3.97 -6.25 1.96
N ALA A 36 2.88 -5.61 1.51
CA ALA A 36 2.29 -4.46 2.18
C ALA A 36 1.79 -4.79 3.60
N VAL A 37 1.29 -6.00 3.85
CA VAL A 37 0.93 -6.44 5.21
C VAL A 37 2.17 -6.55 6.08
N LEU A 38 3.25 -7.18 5.60
CA LEU A 38 4.50 -7.30 6.36
C LEU A 38 5.15 -5.93 6.62
N GLU A 39 5.12 -5.02 5.66
CA GLU A 39 5.55 -3.63 5.85
C GLU A 39 4.74 -2.94 6.95
N ALA A 40 3.41 -3.09 6.94
CA ALA A 40 2.54 -2.55 7.99
C ALA A 40 2.82 -3.14 9.38
N MET A 41 3.28 -4.39 9.44
CA MET A 41 3.73 -5.03 10.68
C MET A 41 5.12 -4.53 11.11
N ASN A 42 6.03 -4.27 10.17
CA ASN A 42 7.34 -3.68 10.46
C ASN A 42 7.22 -2.23 10.97
N ASP A 43 6.18 -1.51 10.54
CA ASP A 43 5.85 -0.17 11.03
C ASP A 43 5.29 -0.14 12.47
N THR A 44 5.13 -1.29 13.12
CA THR A 44 4.52 -1.37 14.48
C THR A 44 5.17 -0.43 15.50
N PRO A 45 6.51 -0.36 15.66
CA PRO A 45 7.13 0.55 16.62
C PRO A 45 6.82 2.02 16.31
N ALA A 46 6.88 2.41 15.04
CA ALA A 46 6.54 3.76 14.61
C ALA A 46 5.07 4.09 14.86
N PHE A 47 4.17 3.13 14.62
CA PHE A 47 2.73 3.28 14.87
C PHE A 47 2.45 3.50 16.35
N LEU A 48 3.03 2.67 17.23
CA LEU A 48 2.84 2.77 18.68
C LEU A 48 3.38 4.09 19.24
N GLY A 49 4.44 4.65 18.65
CA GLY A 49 5.00 5.94 19.04
C GLY A 49 4.06 7.14 18.90
N PHE A 50 2.90 7.00 18.25
CA PHE A 50 1.90 8.08 18.11
C PHE A 50 0.86 8.13 19.23
N GLU A 51 0.83 7.16 20.16
CA GLU A 51 -0.22 7.04 21.18
C GLU A 51 -0.36 8.33 22.01
N ASP A 52 0.74 8.77 22.61
CA ASP A 52 0.77 9.98 23.46
C ASP A 52 0.41 11.23 22.67
N GLU A 53 0.83 11.32 21.42
CA GLU A 53 0.53 12.47 20.57
C GLU A 53 -0.95 12.55 20.19
N ILE A 54 -1.58 11.42 19.86
CA ILE A 54 -3.02 11.34 19.59
C ILE A 54 -3.82 11.79 20.82
N MET A 55 -3.46 11.27 22.00
CA MET A 55 -4.15 11.57 23.25
C MET A 55 -3.96 13.03 23.66
N SER A 56 -2.73 13.53 23.57
CA SER A 56 -2.39 14.93 23.88
C SER A 56 -3.11 15.89 22.94
N LEU A 57 -3.16 15.59 21.64
CA LEU A 57 -3.82 16.46 20.66
C LEU A 57 -5.35 16.47 20.82
N ARG A 58 -5.94 15.34 21.22
CA ARG A 58 -7.37 15.30 21.59
C ARG A 58 -7.68 16.28 22.73
N ILE A 59 -6.87 16.27 23.80
CA ILE A 59 -7.03 17.18 24.95
C ILE A 59 -6.82 18.64 24.52
N LEU A 60 -5.82 18.90 23.67
CA LEU A 60 -5.52 20.24 23.19
C LEU A 60 -6.70 20.85 22.41
N VAL A 61 -7.42 20.04 21.63
CA VAL A 61 -8.61 20.47 20.88
C VAL A 61 -9.75 20.96 21.79
N GLU A 62 -9.82 20.50 23.03
CA GLU A 62 -10.84 20.95 23.99
C GLU A 62 -10.58 22.37 24.52
N SER A 63 -9.31 22.81 24.53
CA SER A 63 -8.86 24.01 25.25
C SER A 63 -8.24 25.10 24.37
N SER A 64 -7.95 24.80 23.10
CA SER A 64 -7.18 25.68 22.21
C SER A 64 -7.97 26.19 21.00
N ASP A 65 -7.39 27.16 20.29
CA ASP A 65 -7.99 27.73 19.08
C ASP A 65 -8.17 26.66 17.97
N PRO A 66 -9.36 26.57 17.35
CA PRO A 66 -9.63 25.61 16.28
C PRO A 66 -8.72 25.71 15.06
N LYS A 67 -8.22 26.90 14.70
CA LYS A 67 -7.33 27.05 13.52
C LYS A 67 -5.94 26.51 13.83
N GLN A 68 -5.42 26.78 15.03
CA GLN A 68 -4.13 26.23 15.46
C GLN A 68 -4.18 24.70 15.53
N THR A 69 -5.21 24.16 16.19
CA THR A 69 -5.35 22.72 16.38
C THR A 69 -5.61 21.98 15.07
N GLU A 70 -6.36 22.56 14.13
CA GLU A 70 -6.58 21.99 12.78
C GLU A 70 -5.30 21.66 12.03
N ALA A 71 -4.30 22.55 12.10
CA ALA A 71 -3.03 22.36 11.42
C ALA A 71 -2.24 21.20 12.06
N MET A 72 -2.25 21.09 13.39
CA MET A 72 -1.64 19.99 14.12
C MET A 72 -2.32 18.65 13.81
N VAL A 73 -3.66 18.60 13.77
CA VAL A 73 -4.41 17.40 13.38
C VAL A 73 -4.03 16.94 11.97
N ASN A 74 -3.88 17.90 11.05
CA ASN A 74 -3.49 17.60 9.68
C ASN A 74 -2.09 17.02 9.57
N ASP A 75 -1.13 17.55 10.33
CA ASP A 75 0.23 17.05 10.35
C ASP A 75 0.29 15.62 10.92
N LEU A 76 -0.36 15.39 12.07
CA LEU A 76 -0.47 14.07 12.67
C LEU A 76 -1.10 13.06 11.70
N ALA A 77 -2.21 13.43 11.06
CA ALA A 77 -2.88 12.57 10.08
C ALA A 77 -1.99 12.21 8.89
N LYS A 78 -1.12 13.14 8.45
CA LYS A 78 -0.16 12.89 7.37
C LYS A 78 0.94 11.94 7.82
N ARG A 79 1.53 12.14 9.00
CA ARG A 79 2.61 11.30 9.53
C ARG A 79 2.15 9.88 9.81
N ILE A 80 1.05 9.70 10.55
CA ILE A 80 0.44 8.38 10.76
C ILE A 80 0.03 7.75 9.43
N GLY A 81 -0.52 8.56 8.52
CA GLY A 81 -1.00 8.10 7.23
C GLY A 81 0.06 7.65 6.22
N LYS A 82 1.35 7.73 6.57
CA LYS A 82 2.47 7.12 5.83
C LYS A 82 2.71 5.67 6.24
N LEU A 83 2.26 5.27 7.43
CA LEU A 83 2.44 3.92 7.94
C LEU A 83 1.43 2.96 7.32
N GLY A 84 1.89 1.75 7.01
CA GLY A 84 1.03 0.67 6.53
C GLY A 84 -0.08 0.36 7.53
N GLY A 85 -1.30 0.10 7.05
CA GLY A 85 -2.43 -0.27 7.91
C GLY A 85 -2.94 0.83 8.86
N ALA A 86 -2.56 2.10 8.66
CA ALA A 86 -2.99 3.23 9.49
C ALA A 86 -4.12 4.10 8.86
N GLY A 87 -4.74 3.61 7.77
CA GLY A 87 -5.70 4.35 6.97
C GLY A 87 -6.95 4.82 7.73
N ASP A 88 -7.48 4.00 8.63
CA ASP A 88 -8.67 4.36 9.42
C ASP A 88 -8.38 5.48 10.42
N VAL A 89 -7.21 5.46 11.06
CA VAL A 89 -6.76 6.54 11.96
C VAL A 89 -6.61 7.84 11.19
N LYS A 90 -5.89 7.81 10.06
CA LYS A 90 -5.74 8.95 9.14
C LYS A 90 -7.10 9.51 8.71
N LYS A 91 -8.04 8.64 8.36
CA LYS A 91 -9.38 9.04 7.90
C LYS A 91 -10.17 9.72 9.01
N ALA A 92 -10.15 9.18 10.22
CA ALA A 92 -10.81 9.78 11.38
C ALA A 92 -10.21 11.14 11.75
N LEU A 93 -8.88 11.25 11.84
CA LEU A 93 -8.20 12.54 12.06
C LEU A 93 -8.49 13.54 10.94
N GLY A 94 -8.53 13.10 9.69
CA GLY A 94 -8.91 13.94 8.55
C GLY A 94 -10.34 14.47 8.64
N LYS A 95 -11.27 13.71 9.23
CA LYS A 95 -12.63 14.19 9.53
C LYS A 95 -12.63 15.18 10.69
N ALA A 96 -11.92 14.89 11.78
CA ALA A 96 -11.78 15.82 12.91
C ALA A 96 -11.26 17.18 12.45
N ARG A 97 -10.18 17.17 11.65
CA ARG A 97 -9.62 18.35 10.98
C ARG A 97 -10.68 19.14 10.21
N ARG A 98 -11.52 18.48 9.39
CA ARG A 98 -12.59 19.15 8.62
C ARG A 98 -13.62 19.84 9.51
N LYS A 99 -13.90 19.29 10.70
CA LYS A 99 -14.82 19.90 11.68
C LYS A 99 -14.21 21.13 12.36
N LEU A 100 -12.89 21.12 12.61
CA LEU A 100 -12.15 22.26 13.14
C LEU A 100 -11.98 23.39 12.10
N LYS A 101 -11.72 23.04 10.84
CA LYS A 101 -11.53 23.99 9.72
C LYS A 101 -12.83 24.69 9.28
N ALA A 102 -13.99 24.19 9.67
CA ALA A 102 -15.27 24.69 9.18
C ALA A 102 -15.45 26.18 9.49
N LYS A 103 -16.21 26.91 8.66
CA LYS A 103 -16.50 28.34 8.87
C LYS A 103 -17.04 28.63 10.27
N LYS A 104 -17.82 27.69 10.81
CA LYS A 104 -18.18 27.60 12.23
C LYS A 104 -17.61 26.28 12.76
N PRO A 105 -16.48 26.30 13.49
CA PRO A 105 -15.88 25.09 14.04
C PRO A 105 -16.87 24.32 14.91
N ASN A 106 -16.91 23.00 14.77
CA ASN A 106 -17.73 22.12 15.61
C ASN A 106 -16.81 21.25 16.46
N LEU A 107 -16.51 21.71 17.66
CA LEU A 107 -15.61 21.05 18.61
C LEU A 107 -16.14 19.67 19.03
N GLU A 108 -17.42 19.58 19.41
CA GLU A 108 -18.02 18.31 19.82
C GLU A 108 -17.93 17.24 18.72
N ALA A 109 -18.21 17.62 17.47
CA ALA A 109 -18.06 16.71 16.34
C ALA A 109 -16.59 16.37 16.04
N ALA A 110 -15.66 17.30 16.26
CA ALA A 110 -14.24 17.03 16.11
C ALA A 110 -13.75 16.01 17.16
N LEU A 111 -14.16 16.18 18.42
CA LEU A 111 -13.82 15.27 19.53
C LEU A 111 -14.38 13.86 19.30
N LYS A 112 -15.62 13.74 18.79
CA LYS A 112 -16.18 12.44 18.39
C LYS A 112 -15.33 11.75 17.31
N GLU A 113 -14.77 12.50 16.37
CA GLU A 113 -13.87 11.92 15.36
C GLU A 113 -12.48 11.60 15.92
N PHE A 114 -12.02 12.30 16.96
CA PHE A 114 -10.83 11.87 17.72
C PHE A 114 -11.08 10.56 18.47
N ASP A 115 -12.24 10.39 19.10
CA ASP A 115 -12.60 9.12 19.74
C ASP A 115 -12.64 7.98 18.72
N ASN A 116 -13.11 8.24 17.50
CA ASN A 116 -13.02 7.28 16.39
C ASN A 116 -11.57 6.98 16.01
N ALA A 117 -10.70 7.99 15.97
CA ALA A 117 -9.28 7.81 15.68
C ALA A 117 -8.59 6.94 16.74
N ILE A 118 -8.87 7.18 18.03
CA ILE A 118 -8.36 6.37 19.16
C ILE A 118 -8.87 4.94 19.06
N LYS A 119 -10.16 4.73 18.80
CA LYS A 119 -10.71 3.37 18.61
C LYS A 119 -10.04 2.64 17.44
N ALA A 120 -9.80 3.33 16.33
CA ALA A 120 -9.08 2.77 15.19
C ALA A 120 -7.60 2.48 15.53
N PHE A 121 -6.97 3.33 16.34
CA PHE A 121 -5.61 3.15 16.83
C PHE A 121 -5.50 1.90 17.71
N GLU A 122 -6.40 1.75 18.68
CA GLU A 122 -6.48 0.57 19.56
C GLU A 122 -6.72 -0.73 18.79
N LYS A 123 -7.63 -0.71 17.79
CA LYS A 123 -7.79 -1.83 16.86
C LYS A 123 -6.47 -2.12 16.13
N GLY A 124 -5.79 -1.06 15.71
CA GLY A 124 -4.44 -1.03 15.15
C GLY A 124 -3.39 -1.75 15.99
N LYS A 125 -3.36 -1.49 17.30
CA LYS A 125 -2.43 -2.13 18.24
C LYS A 125 -2.74 -3.63 18.37
N LYS A 126 -4.02 -3.96 18.55
CA LYS A 126 -4.47 -5.33 18.76
C LYS A 126 -4.15 -6.23 17.57
N TRP A 127 -4.46 -5.79 16.34
CA TRP A 127 -4.18 -6.64 15.18
C TRP A 127 -2.68 -6.85 15.00
N ARG A 128 -1.86 -5.81 15.14
CA ARG A 128 -0.39 -5.92 15.04
C ARG A 128 0.17 -6.92 16.04
N ALA A 129 -0.22 -6.79 17.32
CA ALA A 129 0.18 -7.71 18.36
C ALA A 129 -0.23 -9.16 18.04
N SER A 130 -1.49 -9.39 17.63
CA SER A 130 -1.94 -10.74 17.30
C SER A 130 -1.30 -11.32 16.03
N SER A 131 -0.96 -10.47 15.05
CA SER A 131 -0.42 -10.88 13.77
C SER A 131 1.05 -11.29 13.86
N GLU A 132 1.79 -10.71 14.80
CA GLU A 132 3.19 -11.02 15.05
C GLU A 132 3.40 -12.53 15.24
N ASP A 133 2.63 -13.13 16.14
CA ASP A 133 2.75 -14.56 16.47
C ASP A 133 1.98 -15.45 15.49
N SER A 134 0.85 -14.97 14.97
CA SER A 134 -0.08 -15.84 14.21
C SER A 134 0.27 -15.97 12.73
N VAL A 135 0.80 -14.93 12.08
CA VAL A 135 0.93 -14.91 10.61
C VAL A 135 2.29 -14.46 10.09
N ARG A 136 3.11 -13.71 10.86
CA ARG A 136 4.38 -13.14 10.35
C ARG A 136 5.23 -14.17 9.60
N SER A 137 5.59 -15.25 10.28
CA SER A 137 6.43 -16.31 9.71
C SER A 137 5.80 -16.93 8.46
N GLY A 138 4.47 -17.08 8.42
CA GLY A 138 3.77 -17.62 7.26
C GLY A 138 3.83 -16.69 6.05
N LEU A 139 3.67 -15.38 6.27
CA LEU A 139 3.76 -14.37 5.21
C LEU A 139 5.20 -14.26 4.67
N GLU A 140 6.20 -14.32 5.55
CA GLU A 140 7.62 -14.29 5.15
C GLU A 140 7.99 -15.52 4.31
N GLN A 141 7.57 -16.72 4.73
CA GLN A 141 7.77 -17.94 3.98
C GLN A 141 7.03 -17.92 2.63
N TYR A 142 5.81 -17.41 2.61
CA TYR A 142 5.05 -17.24 1.38
C TYR A 142 5.79 -16.34 0.39
N LEU A 143 6.21 -15.14 0.80
CA LEU A 143 6.96 -14.23 -0.06
C LEU A 143 8.27 -14.85 -0.53
N LEU A 144 9.00 -15.54 0.35
CA LEU A 144 10.23 -16.23 -0.03
C LEU A 144 9.99 -17.27 -1.12
N ALA A 145 8.92 -18.05 -1.02
CA ALA A 145 8.57 -19.09 -1.97
C ALA A 145 8.17 -18.52 -3.35
N ILE A 146 7.46 -17.39 -3.39
CA ILE A 146 6.97 -16.82 -4.65
C ILE A 146 7.90 -15.75 -5.24
N LYS A 147 8.90 -15.26 -4.50
CA LYS A 147 9.81 -14.18 -4.91
C LYS A 147 10.47 -14.45 -6.25
N GLY A 148 10.95 -15.67 -6.48
CA GLY A 148 11.61 -16.07 -7.73
C GLY A 148 10.69 -16.33 -8.92
N THR A 149 9.37 -16.42 -8.69
CA THR A 149 8.37 -16.78 -9.71
C THR A 149 7.39 -15.64 -9.94
N LEU A 150 6.36 -15.52 -9.12
CA LEU A 150 5.31 -14.50 -9.24
C LEU A 150 5.83 -13.11 -8.85
N GLY A 151 6.70 -13.04 -7.83
CA GLY A 151 7.27 -11.80 -7.32
C GLY A 151 8.46 -11.25 -8.11
N ILE A 152 8.84 -11.88 -9.23
CA ILE A 152 10.09 -11.58 -9.93
C ILE A 152 10.19 -10.11 -10.39
N ARG A 153 9.06 -9.52 -10.80
CA ARG A 153 8.98 -8.12 -11.26
C ARG A 153 8.92 -7.10 -10.13
N MET A 154 8.69 -7.57 -8.90
CA MET A 154 8.60 -6.73 -7.69
C MET A 154 9.92 -6.67 -6.92
N GLN A 155 10.95 -7.39 -7.36
CA GLN A 155 12.27 -7.32 -6.73
C GLN A 155 12.95 -6.00 -7.08
N SER A 156 13.65 -5.40 -6.12
CA SER A 156 14.44 -4.18 -6.33
C SER A 156 15.61 -4.39 -7.29
N GLU A 157 16.12 -5.62 -7.37
CA GLU A 157 17.27 -6.00 -8.19
C GLU A 157 17.07 -7.40 -8.77
N LEU A 158 17.69 -7.64 -9.94
CA LEU A 158 17.78 -8.98 -10.50
C LEU A 158 18.82 -9.79 -9.74
N THR A 159 18.52 -11.06 -9.52
CA THR A 159 19.54 -12.03 -9.10
C THR A 159 20.58 -12.20 -10.21
N ARG A 160 21.80 -12.60 -9.84
CA ARG A 160 22.88 -12.86 -10.79
C ARG A 160 22.46 -13.86 -11.88
N GLU A 161 21.74 -14.91 -11.51
CA GLU A 161 21.23 -15.92 -12.45
C GLU A 161 20.27 -15.32 -13.47
N GLN A 162 19.31 -14.51 -13.02
CA GLN A 162 18.38 -13.80 -13.91
C GLN A 162 19.10 -12.85 -14.85
N ALA A 163 20.09 -12.09 -14.35
CA ALA A 163 20.87 -11.17 -15.16
C ALA A 163 21.65 -11.90 -16.27
N LEU A 164 22.30 -13.03 -15.93
CA LEU A 164 23.02 -13.86 -16.90
C LEU A 164 22.09 -14.48 -17.94
N PHE A 165 20.91 -14.96 -17.52
CA PHE A 165 19.90 -15.50 -18.44
C PHE A 165 19.44 -14.44 -19.44
N MET A 166 19.09 -13.23 -18.97
CA MET A 166 18.67 -12.14 -19.87
C MET A 166 19.77 -11.74 -20.84
N ALA A 167 21.04 -11.66 -20.39
CA ALA A 167 22.16 -11.30 -21.25
C ALA A 167 22.32 -12.25 -22.44
N ASN A 168 22.12 -13.56 -22.21
CA ASN A 168 22.12 -14.58 -23.27
C ASN A 168 20.92 -14.43 -24.23
N CYS A 169 19.74 -14.06 -23.74
CA CYS A 169 18.56 -13.85 -24.59
C CYS A 169 18.68 -12.63 -25.51
N THR A 170 19.52 -11.65 -25.17
CA THR A 170 19.73 -10.42 -25.93
C THR A 170 20.92 -10.47 -26.89
N SER A 171 21.72 -11.54 -26.88
CA SER A 171 22.93 -11.64 -27.71
C SER A 171 22.65 -12.02 -29.18
N TYR A 172 21.39 -12.27 -29.57
CA TYR A 172 21.01 -12.70 -30.91
C TYR A 172 20.05 -11.71 -31.60
N HIS A 173 20.22 -11.52 -32.91
CA HIS A 173 19.38 -10.63 -33.74
C HIS A 173 17.96 -11.20 -33.91
N ARG A 174 16.92 -10.36 -33.83
CA ARG A 174 15.51 -10.75 -34.07
C ARG A 174 14.95 -10.04 -35.31
N ASP A 175 14.29 -10.79 -36.18
CA ASP A 175 13.48 -10.24 -37.30
C ASP A 175 12.11 -9.77 -36.77
N ILE A 176 11.70 -8.56 -37.15
CA ILE A 176 10.48 -7.87 -36.68
C ILE A 176 9.49 -7.55 -37.82
N SER A 177 9.73 -8.07 -39.03
CA SER A 177 8.94 -7.78 -40.24
C SER A 177 7.44 -8.10 -40.13
N LEU A 178 7.04 -9.04 -39.26
CA LEU A 178 5.64 -9.42 -39.05
C LEU A 178 4.83 -8.47 -38.14
N ASN A 179 5.45 -7.41 -37.61
CA ASN A 179 4.77 -6.41 -36.77
C ASN A 179 4.37 -5.13 -37.52
N PHE A 180 4.63 -5.06 -38.83
CA PHE A 180 4.33 -3.94 -39.73
C PHE A 180 3.47 -4.41 -40.91
#